data_AF-A0A3P1SWP0-F1
#
_entry.id   AF-A0A3P1SWP0-F1
#
_cell.length_a   1.000
_cell.length_b   1.000
_cell.length_c   1.000
_cell.angle_alpha   90.00
_cell.angle_beta   90.00
_cell.angle_gamma   90.00
#
_symmetry.space_group_name_H-M   'P 1'
#
loop_
_entity.id
_entity.type
_entity.pdbx_description
1 polymer ?
#
loop_
_entity_poly.entity_id
_entity_poly.type
_entity_poly.pdbx_seq_one_letter_code
_entity_poly.pdbx_strand_id
1 'polypeptide(L)'
;MKKINCILSLTICLGIGTTPAMAMEKNSGQISKDYVAGFLAGARLTDGEIIEHIKKTDDSSSGFLERAFKTRLGKQPSSVPATYYAGFCIPDDKPHASIVNNIIDQLKLVEPGQNSSPESMVYRAVKMRYPCNY
;
A
#
# COMPACT_ATOMS: atom_id res chain seq x y z
N MET A 1 18.45 39.30 -58.74
CA MET A 1 19.55 39.03 -57.80
C MET A 1 19.25 39.74 -56.49
N LYS A 2 18.93 39.03 -55.40
CA LYS A 2 18.56 39.67 -54.12
C LYS A 2 19.41 39.05 -53.01
N LYS A 3 20.36 39.83 -52.50
CA LYS A 3 21.19 39.49 -51.35
C LYS A 3 20.50 39.96 -50.07
N ILE A 4 20.25 39.00 -49.19
CA ILE A 4 20.48 38.93 -47.74
C ILE A 4 20.44 40.27 -46.98
N ASN A 5 19.59 40.35 -45.95
CA ASN A 5 20.02 40.97 -44.70
C ASN A 5 19.42 40.24 -43.48
N CYS A 6 20.33 39.86 -42.58
CA CYS A 6 20.16 39.08 -41.37
C CYS A 6 19.71 40.01 -40.23
N ILE A 7 18.58 39.73 -39.60
CA ILE A 7 18.18 40.41 -38.36
C ILE A 7 18.32 39.39 -37.22
N LEU A 8 19.34 39.59 -36.39
CA LEU A 8 19.49 38.95 -35.10
C LEU A 8 18.32 39.39 -34.21
N SER A 9 17.45 38.46 -33.83
CA SER A 9 16.59 38.62 -32.65
C SER A 9 17.15 37.77 -31.52
N LEU A 10 17.74 38.46 -30.55
CA LEU A 10 18.14 37.92 -29.26
C LEU A 10 16.87 37.76 -28.40
N THR A 11 16.26 36.58 -28.43
CA THR A 11 15.07 36.29 -27.61
C THR A 11 15.51 35.97 -26.19
N ILE A 12 15.27 36.90 -25.27
CA ILE A 12 15.42 36.72 -23.82
C ILE A 12 14.32 35.76 -23.36
N CYS A 13 14.69 34.54 -22.97
CA CYS A 13 13.78 33.61 -22.30
C CYS A 13 13.50 34.11 -20.88
N LEU A 14 12.43 34.91 -20.71
CA LEU A 14 11.70 35.03 -19.46
C LEU A 14 10.98 33.69 -19.20
N GLY A 15 11.74 32.69 -18.80
CA GLY A 15 11.20 31.47 -18.22
C GLY A 15 10.72 31.78 -16.82
N ILE A 16 9.44 32.11 -16.67
CA ILE A 16 8.73 31.88 -15.41
C ILE A 16 8.60 30.36 -15.28
N GLY A 17 9.71 29.73 -14.91
CA GLY A 17 9.71 28.38 -14.38
C GLY A 17 9.14 28.46 -12.98
N THR A 18 7.82 28.44 -12.86
CA THR A 18 7.21 27.87 -11.66
C THR A 18 7.60 26.40 -11.68
N THR A 19 8.78 26.08 -11.14
CA THR A 19 8.97 24.76 -10.58
C THR A 19 7.82 24.59 -9.59
N PRO A 20 7.00 23.54 -9.69
CA PRO A 20 6.29 23.11 -8.50
C PRO A 20 7.41 22.69 -7.56
N ALA A 21 7.85 23.62 -6.71
CA ALA A 21 8.46 23.24 -5.46
C ALA A 21 7.43 22.30 -4.85
N MET A 22 7.71 21.00 -4.88
CA MET A 22 7.11 20.10 -3.92
C MET A 22 7.60 20.62 -2.58
N ALA A 23 6.89 21.59 -2.04
CA ALA A 23 6.90 21.85 -0.63
C ALA A 23 6.50 20.50 -0.03
N MET A 24 7.49 19.76 0.47
CA MET A 24 7.24 18.82 1.55
C MET A 24 6.72 19.69 2.68
N GLU A 25 5.43 19.95 2.65
CA GLU A 25 4.72 20.45 3.79
C GLU A 25 4.93 19.38 4.85
N LYS A 26 5.76 19.70 5.83
CA LYS A 26 6.01 18.87 7.01
C LYS A 26 4.70 18.87 7.79
N ASN A 27 3.73 18.08 7.34
CA ASN A 27 2.50 17.85 8.10
C ASN A 27 2.90 17.04 9.33
N SER A 28 2.73 17.66 10.48
CA SER A 28 3.01 17.11 11.79
C SER A 28 2.20 15.83 12.03
N GLY A 29 2.87 14.68 12.10
CA GLY A 29 2.45 13.50 12.87
C GLY A 29 1.17 12.77 12.46
N GLN A 30 0.42 13.21 11.45
CA GLN A 30 -0.85 12.59 11.08
C GLN A 30 -0.71 11.66 9.88
N ILE A 31 -1.10 10.40 10.06
CA ILE A 31 -1.14 9.39 8.98
C ILE A 31 -2.25 9.75 8.00
N SER A 32 -1.90 9.90 6.72
CA SER A 32 -2.85 10.27 5.66
C SER A 32 -3.66 9.09 5.15
N LYS A 33 -4.79 9.38 4.49
CA LYS A 33 -5.61 8.37 3.78
C LYS A 33 -4.80 7.63 2.72
N ASP A 34 -3.95 8.35 1.98
CA ASP A 34 -3.12 7.78 0.93
C ASP A 34 -2.05 6.83 1.50
N TYR A 35 -1.49 7.16 2.66
CA TYR A 35 -0.57 6.27 3.35
C TYR A 35 -1.27 4.96 3.75
N VAL A 36 -2.46 5.05 4.34
CA VAL A 36 -3.28 3.88 4.68
C VAL A 36 -3.63 3.07 3.43
N ALA A 37 -4.09 3.73 2.36
CA ALA A 37 -4.42 3.07 1.10
C ALA A 37 -3.21 2.32 0.51
N GLY A 38 -2.02 2.94 0.52
CA GLY A 38 -0.78 2.32 0.08
C GLY A 38 -0.38 1.12 0.94
N PHE A 39 -0.48 1.25 2.27
CA PHE A 39 -0.24 0.13 3.20
C PHE A 39 -1.15 -1.07 2.89
N LEU A 40 -2.44 -0.82 2.70
CA LEU A 40 -3.42 -1.87 2.36
C LEU A 40 -3.16 -2.50 1.00
N ALA A 41 -2.81 -1.68 -0.01
CA ALA A 41 -2.49 -2.15 -1.35
C ALA A 41 -1.26 -3.07 -1.33
N GLY A 42 -0.24 -2.71 -0.56
CA GLY A 42 0.96 -3.53 -0.37
C GLY A 42 0.63 -4.89 0.24
N ALA A 43 -0.11 -4.90 1.36
CA ALA A 43 -0.53 -6.14 2.01
C ALA A 43 -1.37 -7.02 1.08
N ARG A 44 -2.30 -6.43 0.33
CA ARG A 44 -3.16 -7.16 -0.60
C ARG A 44 -2.39 -7.78 -1.75
N LEU A 45 -1.42 -7.05 -2.29
CA LEU A 45 -0.60 -7.52 -3.41
C LEU A 45 0.28 -8.70 -2.97
N THR A 46 1.00 -8.58 -1.84
CA THR A 46 1.91 -9.62 -1.37
C THR A 46 1.18 -10.90 -0.97
N ASP A 47 0.08 -10.76 -0.24
CA ASP A 47 -0.71 -11.92 0.19
C ASP A 47 -1.44 -12.57 -0.99
N GLY A 48 -1.96 -11.77 -1.93
CA GLY A 48 -2.55 -12.27 -3.17
C GLY A 48 -1.59 -13.15 -3.96
N GLU A 49 -0.34 -12.70 -4.15
CA GLU A 49 0.71 -13.48 -4.83
C GLU A 49 1.06 -14.75 -4.06
N ILE A 50 1.13 -14.71 -2.72
CA ILE A 50 1.36 -15.92 -1.90
C ILE A 50 0.21 -16.92 -2.12
N ILE A 51 -1.04 -16.47 -2.02
CA ILE A 51 -2.23 -17.32 -2.20
C ILE A 51 -2.25 -17.92 -3.60
N GLU A 52 -1.98 -17.13 -4.64
CA GLU A 52 -1.97 -17.57 -6.03
C GLU A 52 -0.84 -18.56 -6.30
N HIS A 53 0.37 -18.29 -5.78
CA HIS A 53 1.49 -19.20 -5.90
C HIS A 53 1.16 -20.56 -5.28
N ILE A 54 0.62 -20.57 -4.06
CA ILE A 54 0.22 -21.82 -3.39
C ILE A 54 -0.82 -22.58 -4.23
N LYS A 55 -1.87 -21.90 -4.73
CA LYS A 55 -2.91 -22.51 -5.57
C LYS A 55 -2.35 -23.15 -6.85
N LYS A 56 -1.37 -22.53 -7.49
CA LYS A 56 -0.71 -23.06 -8.71
C LYS A 56 0.25 -24.22 -8.42
N THR A 57 0.77 -24.31 -7.20
CA THR A 57 1.78 -25.32 -6.85
C THR A 57 1.18 -26.72 -6.73
N ASP A 58 -0.12 -26.83 -6.44
CA ASP A 58 -0.87 -28.09 -6.36
C ASP A 58 -0.78 -28.95 -7.64
N ASP A 59 -0.48 -28.35 -8.81
CA ASP A 59 -0.58 -29.04 -10.09
C ASP A 59 0.73 -29.65 -10.64
N SER A 60 1.95 -29.34 -10.15
CA SER A 60 3.16 -29.98 -10.76
C SER A 60 4.54 -29.87 -10.09
N SER A 61 4.79 -29.13 -9.00
CA SER A 61 6.14 -29.14 -8.40
C SER A 61 6.15 -28.68 -6.94
N SER A 62 6.65 -29.51 -6.01
CA SER A 62 6.64 -29.17 -4.57
C SER A 62 7.54 -27.96 -4.23
N GLY A 63 6.94 -26.77 -4.22
CA GLY A 63 7.61 -25.50 -3.91
C GLY A 63 7.98 -25.38 -2.42
N PHE A 64 8.84 -24.41 -2.09
CA PHE A 64 9.19 -24.10 -0.70
C PHE A 64 7.94 -23.82 0.16
N LEU A 65 6.99 -23.05 -0.36
CA LEU A 65 5.75 -22.70 0.33
C LEU A 65 4.88 -23.94 0.58
N GLU A 66 4.72 -24.82 -0.39
CA GLU A 66 3.95 -26.06 -0.21
C GLU A 66 4.52 -26.93 0.91
N ARG A 67 5.84 -27.12 0.96
CA ARG A 67 6.48 -27.85 2.05
C ARG A 67 6.25 -27.18 3.41
N ALA A 68 6.27 -25.84 3.45
CA ALA A 68 5.99 -25.09 4.67
C ALA A 68 4.55 -25.32 5.15
N PHE A 69 3.54 -25.30 4.26
CA PHE A 69 2.16 -25.62 4.64
C PHE A 69 2.00 -27.06 5.10
N LYS A 70 2.54 -28.03 4.35
CA LYS A 70 2.42 -29.46 4.69
C LYS A 70 3.04 -29.84 6.04
N THR A 71 4.12 -29.17 6.44
CA THR A 71 4.91 -29.59 7.62
C THR A 71 4.84 -28.65 8.82
N ARG A 72 4.54 -27.36 8.62
CA ARG A 72 4.64 -26.33 9.68
C ARG A 72 3.38 -25.51 9.87
N LEU A 73 2.78 -25.02 8.77
CA LEU A 73 1.64 -24.09 8.84
C LEU A 73 0.28 -24.81 8.89
N GLY A 74 0.25 -26.11 8.61
CA GLY A 74 -0.97 -26.92 8.64
C GLY A 74 -1.76 -26.84 7.34
N LYS A 75 -2.99 -27.37 7.39
CA LYS A 75 -3.88 -27.40 6.23
C LYS A 75 -4.28 -25.97 5.85
N GLN A 76 -4.11 -25.63 4.57
CA GLN A 76 -4.53 -24.34 4.06
C GLN A 76 -6.05 -24.19 4.17
N PRO A 77 -6.58 -23.02 4.57
CA PRO A 77 -8.01 -22.76 4.48
C PRO A 77 -8.44 -22.68 3.01
N SER A 78 -9.59 -23.26 2.67
CA SER A 78 -10.09 -23.38 1.29
C SER A 78 -10.33 -22.03 0.60
N SER A 79 -10.58 -20.98 1.39
CA SER A 79 -10.67 -19.60 0.93
C SER A 79 -10.22 -18.70 2.06
N VAL A 80 -9.27 -17.81 1.77
CA VAL A 80 -8.85 -16.76 2.70
C VAL A 80 -8.88 -15.41 1.99
N PRO A 81 -9.21 -14.31 2.69
CA PRO A 81 -9.11 -12.97 2.13
C PRO A 81 -7.70 -12.65 1.68
N ALA A 82 -7.56 -11.73 0.72
CA ALA A 82 -6.28 -11.32 0.15
C ALA A 82 -5.36 -10.56 1.13
N THR A 83 -5.65 -10.54 2.43
CA THR A 83 -4.81 -9.94 3.48
C THR A 83 -4.57 -10.89 4.67
N TYR A 84 -4.95 -12.16 4.53
CA TYR A 84 -4.92 -13.15 5.60
C TYR A 84 -3.53 -13.38 6.20
N TYR A 85 -2.50 -13.48 5.36
CA TYR A 85 -1.12 -13.70 5.81
C TYR A 85 -0.49 -12.45 6.43
N ALA A 86 -1.01 -11.26 6.10
CA ALA A 86 -0.72 -10.02 6.80
C ALA A 86 -1.35 -9.97 8.21
N GLY A 87 -2.17 -10.96 8.60
CA GLY A 87 -2.69 -11.10 9.97
C GLY A 87 -3.92 -10.23 10.29
N PHE A 88 -4.63 -9.76 9.26
CA PHE A 88 -5.92 -9.07 9.35
C PHE A 88 -6.80 -9.44 8.15
N CYS A 89 -8.12 -9.39 8.31
CA CYS A 89 -9.06 -9.90 7.31
C CYS A 89 -9.99 -8.80 6.81
N ILE A 90 -9.62 -8.15 5.70
CA ILE A 90 -10.45 -7.11 5.09
C ILE A 90 -11.53 -7.78 4.23
N PRO A 91 -12.81 -7.40 4.40
CA PRO A 91 -13.88 -8.00 3.63
C PRO A 91 -13.93 -7.41 2.21
N ASP A 92 -14.07 -8.28 1.21
CA ASP A 92 -14.04 -7.90 -0.22
C ASP A 92 -15.32 -7.17 -0.68
N ASP A 93 -16.41 -7.25 0.09
CA ASP A 93 -17.71 -6.63 -0.22
C ASP A 93 -17.78 -5.13 0.13
N LYS A 94 -16.76 -4.59 0.80
CA LYS A 94 -16.74 -3.18 1.22
C LYS A 94 -15.94 -2.29 0.25
N PRO A 95 -16.44 -1.06 -0.04
CA PRO A 95 -15.68 -0.10 -0.82
C PRO A 95 -14.34 0.24 -0.16
N HIS A 96 -13.26 0.25 -0.94
CA HIS A 96 -11.91 0.55 -0.44
C HIS A 96 -11.84 1.88 0.33
N ALA A 97 -12.49 2.93 -0.18
CA ALA A 97 -12.56 4.23 0.50
C ALA A 97 -13.23 4.14 1.88
N SER A 98 -14.25 3.29 2.04
CA SER A 98 -14.89 3.05 3.34
C SER A 98 -13.94 2.35 4.30
N ILE A 99 -13.19 1.35 3.84
CA ILE A 99 -12.18 0.65 4.63
C ILE A 99 -11.10 1.63 5.11
N VAL A 100 -10.56 2.46 4.20
CA VAL A 100 -9.55 3.49 4.53
C VAL A 100 -10.09 4.47 5.57
N ASN A 101 -11.33 4.97 5.40
CA ASN A 101 -11.94 5.88 6.39
C ASN A 101 -12.10 5.21 7.77
N ASN A 102 -12.56 3.96 7.82
CA ASN A 102 -12.69 3.21 9.07
C ASN A 102 -11.35 3.06 9.80
N ILE A 103 -10.25 2.85 9.07
CA ILE A 103 -8.91 2.72 9.64
C ILE A 103 -8.40 4.06 10.16
N ILE A 104 -8.65 5.15 9.43
CA ILE A 104 -8.34 6.51 9.89
C ILE A 104 -9.10 6.84 11.18
N ASP A 105 -10.36 6.42 11.29
CA ASP A 105 -11.12 6.58 12.53
C ASP A 105 -10.56 5.71 13.66
N GLN A 106 -10.17 4.47 13.37
CA GLN A 106 -9.53 3.59 14.34
C GLN A 106 -8.17 4.12 14.82
N LEU A 107 -7.41 4.79 13.95
CA LEU A 107 -6.12 5.42 14.29
C LEU A 107 -6.26 6.49 15.38
N LYS A 108 -7.42 7.14 15.50
CA LYS A 108 -7.70 8.12 16.58
C LYS A 108 -7.80 7.46 17.96
N LEU A 109 -8.03 6.15 18.01
CA LEU A 109 -8.14 5.35 19.24
C LEU A 109 -6.81 4.64 19.57
N VAL A 110 -5.83 4.72 18.67
CA VAL A 110 -4.54 4.05 18.81
C VAL A 110 -3.60 5.02 19.52
N GLU A 111 -3.37 4.79 20.81
CA GLU A 111 -2.35 5.55 21.54
C GLU A 111 -0.97 5.28 20.89
N PRO A 112 -0.21 6.35 20.53
CA PRO A 112 1.15 6.20 20.05
C PRO A 112 2.03 5.70 21.20
N GLY A 113 2.64 4.53 21.01
CA GLY A 113 3.69 4.06 21.92
C GLY A 113 4.98 4.87 21.72
N GLN A 114 5.85 4.85 22.73
CA GLN A 114 7.24 5.29 22.59
C GLN A 114 7.87 4.55 21.40
N ASN A 115 8.31 5.28 20.37
CA ASN A 115 8.86 4.75 19.11
C ASN A 115 7.88 4.08 18.14
N SER A 116 6.59 4.44 18.17
CA SER A 116 5.64 3.95 17.16
C SER A 116 5.91 4.57 15.78
N SER A 117 6.27 3.73 14.81
CA SER A 117 6.38 4.13 13.41
C SER A 117 5.01 4.16 12.72
N PRO A 118 4.81 4.96 11.66
CA PRO A 118 3.51 5.07 10.98
C PRO A 118 2.94 3.72 10.55
N GLU A 119 3.76 2.85 9.97
CA GLU A 119 3.37 1.48 9.58
C GLU A 119 2.91 0.64 10.76
N SER A 120 3.57 0.75 11.93
CA SER A 120 3.17 0.02 13.13
C SER A 120 1.82 0.49 13.67
N MET A 121 1.53 1.80 13.58
CA MET A 121 0.25 2.36 14.00
C MET A 121 -0.88 1.94 13.05
N VAL A 122 -0.66 2.00 11.73
CA VAL A 122 -1.64 1.50 10.74
C VAL A 122 -1.89 0.03 10.97
N TYR A 123 -0.84 -0.79 11.10
CA TYR A 123 -0.98 -2.22 11.31
C TYR A 123 -1.83 -2.55 12.54
N ARG A 124 -1.57 -1.91 13.68
CA ARG A 124 -2.37 -2.05 14.90
C ARG A 124 -3.83 -1.64 14.67
N ALA A 125 -4.06 -0.49 14.05
CA ALA A 125 -5.40 0.01 13.76
C ALA A 125 -6.19 -0.98 12.88
N VAL A 126 -5.57 -1.48 11.80
CA VAL A 126 -6.20 -2.44 10.90
C VAL A 126 -6.53 -3.74 11.63
N LYS A 127 -5.61 -4.29 12.44
CA LYS A 127 -5.86 -5.52 13.21
C LYS A 127 -7.00 -5.38 14.23
N MET A 128 -7.11 -4.23 14.89
CA MET A 128 -8.22 -4.00 15.83
C MET A 128 -9.56 -3.87 15.11
N ARG A 129 -9.57 -3.25 13.92
CA ARG A 129 -10.81 -3.01 13.17
C ARG A 129 -11.27 -4.23 12.36
N TYR A 130 -10.33 -5.02 11.85
CA TYR A 130 -10.56 -6.15 10.95
C TYR A 130 -9.78 -7.40 11.40
N PRO A 131 -10.04 -7.93 12.62
CA PRO A 131 -9.41 -9.17 13.05
C PRO A 131 -9.86 -10.33 12.16
N CYS A 132 -8.97 -11.29 11.91
CA CYS A 132 -9.36 -12.57 11.37
C CYS A 132 -10.08 -13.39 12.46
N ASN A 133 -11.25 -13.92 12.14
CA ASN A 133 -11.94 -14.89 12.99
C ASN A 133 -11.42 -16.29 12.62
N TYR A 134 -10.87 -17.01 13.60
CA TYR A 134 -10.33 -18.36 13.44
C TYR A 134 -11.36 -19.42 13.81
#